data_AF-F0NGY6-F1
#
_entry.id   AF-F0NGY6-F1
#
_cell.length_a   1.000
_cell.length_b   1.000
_cell.length_c   1.000
_cell.angle_alpha   90.00
_cell.angle_beta   90.00
_cell.angle_gamma   90.00
#
_symmetry.space_group_name_H-M   'P 1'
#
loop_
_entity.id
_entity.type
_entity.pdbx_description
1 polymer ?
#
loop_
_entity_poly.entity_id
_entity_poly.type
_entity_poly.pdbx_seq_one_letter_code
_entity_poly.pdbx_strand_id
1 'polypeptide(L)' 'MTEGLVKPWIDAKKYQADRFREALYEADLAERFLNDGLIRNSAGKVYQAVKAYVAGISVDYRDLLLKYTLEERKFLLLK' A
#
# COMPACT_ATOMS: atom_id res chain seq x y z
N MET A 1 26.84 -8.15 -11.17
CA MET A 1 25.61 -7.81 -11.91
C MET A 1 24.59 -7.35 -10.88
N THR A 2 24.46 -6.04 -10.67
CA THR A 2 23.42 -5.50 -9.78
C THR A 2 22.11 -5.55 -10.56
N GLU A 3 21.30 -6.57 -10.34
CA GLU A 3 19.90 -6.58 -10.80
C GLU A 3 19.23 -5.32 -10.23
N GLY A 4 19.01 -4.32 -11.09
CA GLY A 4 18.39 -3.08 -10.68
C GLY A 4 17.00 -3.39 -10.15
N LEU A 5 16.69 -2.89 -8.95
CA LEU A 5 15.36 -3.01 -8.34
C LEU A 5 14.30 -2.48 -9.33
N VAL A 6 13.65 -3.42 -10.01
CA VAL A 6 12.59 -3.14 -10.97
C VAL A 6 11.46 -2.50 -10.20
N LYS A 7 10.98 -1.37 -10.71
CA LYS A 7 9.88 -0.63 -10.09
C LYS A 7 8.65 -1.55 -9.97
N PRO A 8 8.06 -1.71 -8.76
CA PRO A 8 7.07 -2.76 -8.52
C PRO A 8 5.77 -2.58 -9.32
N TRP A 9 5.47 -1.37 -9.80
CA TRP A 9 4.29 -1.06 -10.64
C TRP A 9 4.47 -1.39 -12.13
N ILE A 10 5.58 -2.02 -12.54
CA ILE A 10 5.72 -2.52 -13.92
C ILE A 10 4.71 -3.63 -14.21
N ASP A 11 4.43 -4.47 -13.21
CA ASP A 11 3.33 -5.42 -13.24
C ASP A 11 2.22 -4.95 -12.31
N ALA A 12 1.20 -4.30 -12.89
CA ALA A 12 0.09 -3.73 -12.14
C ALA A 12 -0.72 -4.79 -11.35
N LYS A 13 -0.90 -5.98 -11.91
CA LYS A 13 -1.64 -7.07 -11.24
C LYS A 13 -0.85 -7.63 -10.07
N LYS A 14 0.46 -7.85 -10.26
CA LYS A 14 1.32 -8.27 -9.17
C LYS A 14 1.40 -7.21 -8.07
N TYR A 15 1.57 -5.93 -8.43
CA TYR A 15 1.57 -4.82 -7.49
C TYR A 15 0.27 -4.76 -6.66
N GLN A 16 -0.88 -4.90 -7.32
CA GLN A 16 -2.19 -4.94 -6.66
C GLN A 16 -2.28 -6.10 -5.65
N ALA A 17 -1.91 -7.31 -6.09
CA ALA A 17 -1.91 -8.48 -5.22
C ALA A 17 -0.96 -8.33 -4.02
N ASP A 18 0.24 -7.77 -4.24
CA ASP A 18 1.20 -7.52 -3.18
C ASP A 18 0.65 -6.51 -2.15
N ARG A 19 -0.04 -5.46 -2.58
CA ARG A 19 -0.67 -4.48 -1.69
C ARG A 19 -1.82 -5.05 -0.88
N PHE A 20 -2.63 -5.94 -1.45
CA PHE A 20 -3.67 -6.63 -0.68
C PHE A 20 -3.09 -7.62 0.35
N ARG A 21 -2.00 -8.32 0.03
CA ARG A 21 -1.29 -9.15 1.01
C ARG A 21 -0.70 -8.33 2.14
N GLU A 22 -0.09 -7.18 1.82
CA GLU A 22 0.43 -6.25 2.83
C GLU A 22 -0.70 -5.73 3.73
N ALA A 23 -1.85 -5.36 3.16
CA ALA A 23 -3.01 -4.92 3.94
C ALA A 23 -3.47 -5.98 4.95
N LEU A 24 -3.58 -7.24 4.52
CA LEU A 24 -3.95 -8.36 5.40
C LEU A 24 -2.91 -8.59 6.50
N TYR A 25 -1.62 -8.56 6.16
CA TYR A 25 -0.54 -8.76 7.13
C TYR A 25 -0.51 -7.65 8.19
N GLU A 26 -0.64 -6.39 7.77
CA GLU A 26 -0.65 -5.26 8.68
C GLU A 26 -1.91 -5.28 9.58
N ALA A 27 -3.06 -5.74 9.07
CA ALA A 27 -4.27 -5.92 9.87
C ALA A 27 -4.13 -7.02 10.93
N ASP A 28 -3.58 -8.19 10.57
CA ASP A 28 -3.28 -9.29 11.52
C ASP A 28 -2.34 -8.81 12.63
N LEU A 29 -1.29 -8.06 12.27
CA LEU A 29 -0.35 -7.51 13.24
C LEU A 29 -0.99 -6.43 14.12
N ALA A 30 -1.91 -5.64 13.59
CA ALA A 30 -2.68 -4.67 14.36
C ALA A 30 -3.53 -5.34 15.44
N GLU A 31 -4.18 -6.46 15.09
CA GLU A 31 -4.99 -7.25 16.02
C GLU A 31 -4.13 -7.84 17.15
N ARG A 32 -2.96 -8.41 16.82
CA ARG A 32 -2.00 -8.90 17.83
C ARG A 32 -1.58 -7.78 18.80
N PHE A 33 -1.21 -6.62 18.27
CA PHE A 33 -0.85 -5.47 19.11
C PHE A 33 -2.02 -4.99 19.96
N LEU A 34 -3.25 -5.06 19.47
CA LEU A 34 -4.43 -4.70 20.25
C LEU A 34 -4.63 -5.68 21.42
N ASN A 35 -4.53 -6.98 21.15
CA ASN A 35 -4.66 -8.04 22.14
C ASN A 35 -3.58 -7.97 23.23
N ASP A 36 -2.38 -7.49 22.88
CA ASP A 36 -1.27 -7.25 23.82
C ASP A 36 -1.37 -5.89 24.56
N GLY A 37 -2.42 -5.10 24.33
CA GLY A 37 -2.61 -3.78 24.95
C GLY A 37 -1.73 -2.66 24.35
N LEU A 38 -1.04 -2.91 23.24
CA LEU A 38 -0.15 -1.98 22.54
C LEU A 38 -0.93 -1.04 21.61
N ILE A 39 -1.82 -0.21 22.19
CA ILE A 39 -2.80 0.59 21.44
C ILE A 39 -2.18 1.51 20.37
N ARG A 40 -1.06 2.19 20.68
CA ARG A 40 -0.37 3.07 19.71
C ARG A 40 0.18 2.28 18.52
N ASN A 41 0.72 1.10 18.77
CA ASN A 41 1.30 0.25 17.73
C ASN A 41 0.20 -0.33 16.86
N SER A 42 -0.89 -0.79 17.48
CA SER A 42 -2.09 -1.27 16.78
C SER A 42 -2.64 -0.20 15.84
N ALA A 43 -2.85 1.03 16.32
CA ALA A 43 -3.32 2.14 15.48
C ALA A 43 -2.40 2.42 14.29
N GLY A 44 -1.07 2.38 14.51
CA GLY A 44 -0.09 2.50 13.44
C GLY A 44 -0.24 1.41 12.36
N LYS A 45 -0.49 0.17 12.78
CA LYS A 45 -0.70 -0.98 11.88
C LYS A 45 -2.02 -0.92 11.13
N VAL A 46 -3.11 -0.51 11.78
CA VAL A 46 -4.39 -0.23 11.11
C VAL A 46 -4.21 0.81 10.00
N TYR A 47 -3.49 1.89 10.29
CA TYR A 47 -3.24 2.92 9.28
C TYR A 47 -2.46 2.38 8.07
N GLN A 48 -1.42 1.55 8.29
CA GLN A 48 -0.68 0.93 7.18
C GLN A 48 -1.55 -0.04 6.39
N ALA A 49 -2.39 -0.84 7.06
CA ALA A 49 -3.31 -1.76 6.40
C ALA A 49 -4.28 -1.02 5.45
N VAL A 50 -4.89 0.07 5.94
CA VAL A 50 -5.80 0.90 5.13
C VAL A 50 -5.05 1.55 3.96
N LYS A 51 -3.84 2.09 4.19
CA LYS A 51 -3.03 2.69 3.13
C LYS A 51 -2.69 1.67 2.04
N ALA A 52 -2.30 0.46 2.42
CA ALA A 52 -2.00 -0.63 1.47
C ALA A 52 -3.25 -1.06 0.70
N TYR A 53 -4.40 -1.19 1.37
CA TYR A 53 -5.66 -1.53 0.73
C TYR A 53 -6.09 -0.48 -0.30
N VAL A 54 -6.06 0.81 0.09
CA VAL A 54 -6.36 1.93 -0.82
C VAL A 54 -5.42 1.94 -2.02
N ALA A 55 -4.12 1.66 -1.82
CA ALA A 55 -3.17 1.55 -2.92
C ALA A 55 -3.49 0.39 -3.88
N GLY A 56 -3.98 -0.74 -3.36
CA GLY A 56 -4.44 -1.89 -4.16
C GLY A 56 -5.65 -1.57 -5.02
N ILE A 57 -6.71 -0.97 -4.44
CA ILE A 57 -7.90 -0.58 -5.22
C ILE A 57 -7.61 0.55 -6.21
N SER A 58 -6.64 1.42 -5.92
CA SER A 58 -6.28 2.53 -6.82
C SER A 58 -5.75 2.07 -8.17
N VAL A 59 -5.30 0.81 -8.28
CA VAL A 59 -4.89 0.21 -9.56
C VAL A 59 -6.07 0.16 -10.53
N ASP A 60 -7.27 -0.20 -10.05
CA ASP A 60 -8.48 -0.32 -10.88
C ASP A 60 -9.02 1.06 -11.31
N TYR A 61 -8.76 2.10 -10.51
CA TYR A 61 -9.20 3.47 -10.76
C TYR A 61 -8.10 4.38 -11.32
N ARG A 62 -6.96 3.82 -11.74
CA ARG A 62 -5.78 4.59 -12.13
C ARG A 62 -6.10 5.68 -13.15
N ASP A 63 -6.83 5.33 -14.21
CA ASP A 63 -7.14 6.26 -15.30
C ASP A 63 -8.13 7.36 -14.88
N LEU A 64 -9.00 7.07 -13.90
CA LEU A 64 -9.87 8.07 -13.29
C LEU A 64 -9.06 9.01 -12.41
N LEU A 65 -8.18 8.46 -11.56
CA LEU A 65 -7.35 9.23 -10.64
C LEU A 65 -6.40 10.18 -11.37
N LEU A 66 -5.86 9.76 -12.53
CA LEU A 66 -5.01 10.61 -13.38
C LEU A 66 -5.69 11.91 -13.83
N LYS A 67 -7.03 11.96 -13.87
CA LYS A 67 -7.78 13.17 -14.24
C LYS A 67 -7.81 14.23 -13.14
N TYR A 68 -7.65 13.82 -11.88
CA TYR A 68 -7.71 14.69 -10.70
C TYR A 68 -6.34 15.07 -10.17
N THR A 69 -5.28 14.37 -10.61
CA THR A 69 -3.90 14.77 -10.33
C THR A 69 -3.44 15.76 -11.40
N LEU A 70 -3.48 17.06 -11.09
CA LEU A 70 -2.85 18.10 -11.91
C LEU A 70 -1.33 17.90 -11.93
N GLU A 71 -0.77 17.92 -13.13
CA GLU A 71 0.65 17.91 -13.50
C GLU A 71 1.43 16.58 -13.39
N GLU A 72 2.16 16.32 -14.47
CA GLU A 72 3.08 15.22 -14.65
C GLU A 72 4.14 15.18 -13.53
N ARG A 73 4.47 13.97 -13.08
CA ARG A 73 5.61 13.63 -12.20
C ARG A 73 5.45 14.06 -10.73
N LYS A 74 5.20 13.06 -9.87
CA LYS A 74 5.98 12.74 -8.64
C LYS A 74 5.29 11.75 -7.70
N PHE A 75 4.06 11.31 -7.97
CA PHE A 75 3.28 10.43 -7.07
C PHE A 75 3.67 8.94 -7.08
N LEU A 76 4.97 8.66 -7.12
CA LEU A 76 5.54 7.34 -6.78
C LEU A 76 6.43 7.42 -5.53
N LEU A 77 6.39 8.55 -4.81
CA LEU A 77 7.11 8.75 -3.55
C LEU A 77 6.14 8.81 -2.37
N LEU A 78 5.71 7.64 -1.94
CA LEU A 78 5.48 7.38 -0.51
C LEU A 78 6.29 6.13 -0.17
N LYS A 79 7.61 6.32 -0.08
CA LYS A 79 8.47 5.51 0.79
C LYS A 79 8.04 5.74 2.24
#